data_AF-X0XIQ8-F1
#
_entry.id   AF-X0XIQ8-F1
#
_cell.length_a   1.000
_cell.length_b   1.000
_cell.length_c   1.000
_cell.angle_alpha   90.00
_cell.angle_beta   90.00
_cell.angle_gamma   90.00
#
_symmetry.space_group_name_H-M   'P 1'
#
loop_
_entity.id
_entity.type
_entity.pdbx_description
1 polymer ?
#
loop_
_entity_poly.entity_id
_entity_poly.type
_entity_poly.pdbx_seq_one_letter_code
_entity_poly.pdbx_strand_id
1 'polypeptide(L)' 'ATINIVASNEFPFGTKLLIDGKVWEVQDRMNPRFAYRIDLFFNNKEGIDNWGKRTVEVIRLN' A
#
# COMPACT_ATOMS: atom_id res chain seq x y z
N ALA A 1 -0.19 -16.06 -8.98
CA ALA A 1 0.46 -15.41 -7.81
C ALA A 1 -0.51 -14.40 -7.25
N THR A 2 -0.78 -14.41 -5.95
CA THR A 2 -1.62 -13.38 -5.32
C THR A 2 -0.81 -12.10 -5.23
N ILE A 3 -1.22 -11.08 -5.97
CA ILE A 3 -0.58 -9.76 -5.94
C ILE A 3 -1.11 -9.01 -4.71
N ASN A 4 -0.22 -8.41 -3.93
CA ASN A 4 -0.63 -7.52 -2.84
C ASN A 4 -0.84 -6.12 -3.41
N ILE A 5 -1.99 -5.53 -3.14
CA ILE A 5 -2.45 -4.30 -3.79
C ILE A 5 -2.40 -3.14 -2.81
N VAL A 6 -2.00 -1.97 -3.29
CA VAL A 6 -2.10 -0.71 -2.56
C VAL A 6 -2.73 0.40 -3.38
N ALA A 7 -3.34 1.36 -2.65
CA ALA A 7 -3.74 2.65 -3.17
C ALA A 7 -2.70 3.71 -2.78
N SER A 8 -2.30 4.54 -3.74
CA SER A 8 -1.41 5.69 -3.50
C SER A 8 -1.65 6.78 -4.53
N ASN A 9 -1.57 8.04 -4.11
CA ASN A 9 -1.68 9.21 -4.99
C ASN A 9 -0.30 9.71 -5.48
N GLU A 10 0.78 9.23 -4.84
CA GLU A 10 2.17 9.67 -4.99
C GLU A 10 2.93 8.80 -6.00
N PHE A 11 2.54 7.53 -6.13
CA PHE A 11 3.20 6.56 -7.00
C PHE A 11 2.33 6.22 -8.22
N PRO A 12 2.92 6.11 -9.44
CA PRO A 12 2.21 5.62 -10.62
C PRO A 12 1.68 4.19 -10.45
N PHE A 13 0.63 3.84 -11.21
CA PHE A 13 0.16 2.45 -11.27
C PHE A 13 1.28 1.51 -11.73
N GLY A 14 1.29 0.27 -11.19
CA GLY A 14 2.32 -0.73 -11.46
C GLY A 14 3.62 -0.53 -10.68
N THR A 15 3.77 0.56 -9.93
CA THR A 15 4.94 0.76 -9.05
C THR A 15 4.97 -0.33 -7.98
N LYS A 16 6.12 -0.97 -7.81
CA LYS A 16 6.36 -1.95 -6.73
C LYS A 16 6.95 -1.26 -5.51
N LEU A 17 6.37 -1.53 -4.35
CA LEU A 17 6.78 -0.98 -3.07
C LEU A 17 7.09 -2.11 -2.09
N LEU A 18 8.24 -2.05 -1.43
CA LEU A 18 8.55 -2.89 -0.28
C LEU A 18 8.08 -2.17 0.99
N ILE A 19 7.12 -2.78 1.67
CA ILE A 19 6.50 -2.26 2.89
C ILE A 19 6.46 -3.39 3.90
N ASP A 20 7.14 -3.21 5.04
CA ASP A 20 7.21 -4.20 6.12
C ASP A 20 7.64 -5.61 5.62
N GLY A 21 8.71 -5.64 4.82
CA GLY A 21 9.27 -6.88 4.26
C GLY A 21 8.43 -7.55 3.15
N LYS A 22 7.30 -6.94 2.76
CA LYS A 22 6.38 -7.48 1.76
C LYS A 22 6.31 -6.59 0.53
N VAL A 23 6.27 -7.21 -0.66
CA VAL A 23 6.13 -6.49 -1.94
C VAL A 23 4.66 -6.25 -2.23
N TRP A 24 4.36 -5.00 -2.55
CA TRP A 24 3.05 -4.50 -2.93
C TRP A 24 3.12 -3.78 -4.26
N GLU A 25 1.99 -3.72 -4.97
CA GLU A 25 1.87 -3.05 -6.25
C GLU A 25 0.75 -2.01 -6.22
N VAL A 26 1.04 -0.82 -6.73
CA VAL A 26 0.06 0.27 -6.83
C VAL A 26 -0.96 -0.08 -7.91
N GLN A 27 -2.18 -0.39 -7.49
CA GLN A 27 -3.29 -0.78 -8.36
C GLN A 27 -4.57 0.03 -8.10
N ASP A 28 -4.54 1.00 -7.17
CA ASP A 28 -5.67 1.91 -6.91
C ASP A 28 -5.23 3.35 -6.54
N ARG A 29 -6.20 4.25 -6.40
CA ARG A 29 -6.04 5.66 -5.96
C ARG A 29 -6.83 5.94 -4.71
N MET A 30 -6.35 6.90 -3.93
CA MET A 30 -7.03 7.38 -2.73
C MET A 30 -7.81 8.66 -3.05
N ASN A 31 -8.73 9.06 -2.18
CA ASN A 31 -9.34 10.38 -2.29
C ASN A 31 -8.24 11.48 -2.32
N PRO A 32 -8.33 12.49 -3.21
CA PRO A 32 -7.29 13.52 -3.39
C PRO A 32 -6.91 14.30 -2.13
N ARG A 33 -7.80 14.35 -1.11
CA ARG A 33 -7.50 14.99 0.18
C ARG A 33 -6.39 14.29 0.98
N PHE A 34 -6.05 13.06 0.62
CA PHE A 34 -4.98 12.30 1.24
C PHE A 34 -3.70 12.44 0.43
N ALA A 35 -2.71 13.07 1.05
CA ALA A 35 -1.36 13.19 0.55
C ALA A 35 -0.38 12.53 1.53
N TYR A 36 0.70 11.96 1.00
CA TYR A 36 1.75 11.22 1.70
C TYR A 36 1.19 10.04 2.49
N ARG A 37 0.22 9.32 1.92
CA ARG A 37 -0.40 8.13 2.53
C ARG A 37 -0.52 7.01 1.51
N ILE A 38 -0.41 5.78 2.01
CA ILE A 38 -0.64 4.56 1.24
C ILE A 38 -1.70 3.76 1.99
N ASP A 39 -2.69 3.25 1.26
CA ASP A 39 -3.70 2.33 1.81
C ASP A 39 -3.40 0.90 1.35
N LEU A 40 -3.31 -0.04 2.30
CA LEU A 40 -3.01 -1.43 2.00
C LEU A 40 -4.31 -2.22 1.89
N PHE A 41 -4.48 -2.95 0.80
CA PHE A 41 -5.64 -3.81 0.63
C PHE A 41 -5.48 -5.10 1.45
N PHE A 42 -6.44 -5.37 2.33
CA PHE A 42 -6.59 -6.63 3.05
C PHE A 42 -7.94 -7.27 2.72
N ASN A 43 -7.95 -8.57 2.46
CA ASN A 43 -9.16 -9.33 2.14
C ASN A 43 -9.93 -9.82 3.38
N ASN A 44 -9.45 -9.54 4.58
CA ASN A 44 -10.08 -9.94 5.84
C ASN A 44 -9.92 -8.85 6.90
N LYS A 45 -10.87 -8.82 7.86
CA LYS A 45 -10.90 -7.84 8.94
C LYS A 45 -9.71 -7.99 9.91
N GLU A 46 -9.29 -9.23 10.16
CA GLU A 46 -8.19 -9.53 11.08
C GLU A 46 -6.87 -8.87 10.63
N GLY A 47 -6.55 -8.91 9.34
CA GLY A 47 -5.37 -8.27 8.77
C GLY A 47 -5.40 -6.75 8.88
N ILE A 48 -6.59 -6.15 8.74
CA ILE A 48 -6.79 -4.71 8.94
C ILE A 48 -6.51 -4.34 10.40
N ASP A 49 -7.11 -5.09 11.33
CA ASP A 49 -6.99 -4.83 12.77
C ASP A 49 -5.55 -5.03 13.27
N ASN A 50 -4.85 -6.05 12.76
CA ASN A 50 -3.44 -6.31 13.08
C ASN A 50 -2.48 -5.27 12.49
N TRP A 51 -2.82 -4.66 11.35
CA TRP A 51 -1.98 -3.65 10.69
C TRP A 51 -2.14 -2.26 11.33
N GLY A 52 -3.38 -1.78 11.46
CA GLY A 52 -3.69 -0.46 11.99
C GLY A 52 -3.12 0.72 11.19
N LYS A 53 -3.22 1.94 11.74
CA LYS A 53 -2.57 3.13 11.14
C LYS A 53 -1.18 3.29 11.73
N ARG A 54 -0.16 3.32 10.87
CA ARG A 54 1.23 3.46 11.31
C ARG A 54 2.11 4.10 10.24
N THR A 55 3.25 4.63 10.67
CA THR A 55 4.32 5.11 9.82
C THR A 55 5.38 4.02 9.71
N VAL A 56 5.72 3.65 8.49
CA VAL A 56 6.76 2.65 8.19
C VAL A 56 7.62 3.16 7.04
N GLU A 57 8.82 2.61 6.91
CA GLU A 57 9.64 2.85 5.74
C GLU A 57 9.00 2.21 4.50
N VAL A 58 9.05 2.95 3.39
CA VAL A 58 8.53 2.51 2.09
C VAL A 58 9.65 2.62 1.08
N ILE A 59 10.05 1.50 0.50
CA ILE A 59 11.12 1.46 -0.50
C ILE A 59 10.50 1.19 -1.86
N ARG A 60 10.67 2.13 -2.79
CA ARG A 60 10.31 1.91 -4.20
C ARG A 60 11.30 0.93 -4.81
N LEU A 61 10.77 -0.13 -5.41
CA LEU A 61 11.55 -1.10 -6.17
C LEU A 61 11.59 -0.66 -7.64
N ASN A 62 12.78 -0.73 -8.23
CA ASN A 62 13.01 -0.42 -9.65
C ASN A 62 12.65 -1.59 -10.55
#